data_AF-A0A7W6F2J2-F1
#
_entry.id   AF-A0A7W6F2J2-F1
#
_cell.length_a   1.000
_cell.length_b   1.000
_cell.length_c   1.000
_cell.angle_alpha   90.00
_cell.angle_beta   90.00
_cell.angle_gamma   90.00
#
_symmetry.space_group_name_H-M   'P 1'
#
loop_
_entity.id
_entity.type
_entity.pdbx_description
1 polymer ?
#
loop_
_entity_poly.entity_id
_entity_poly.type
_entity_poly.pdbx_seq_one_letter_code
_entity_poly.pdbx_strand_id
1 'polypeptide(L)' 'MQTEPQRSRAVFSTEDFALMKEAIAEHVKRVADDPRSVKFAHLYHRLGRIAS' A
#
# COMPACT_ATOMS: atom_id res chain seq x y z
N MET A 1 -6.60 -2.15 -38.02
CA MET A 1 -5.58 -2.73 -37.13
C MET A 1 -6.12 -2.63 -35.71
N GLN A 2 -6.51 -3.74 -35.09
CA GLN A 2 -7.04 -3.74 -33.73
C GLN A 2 -5.85 -3.61 -32.76
N THR A 3 -5.77 -2.50 -32.03
CA THR A 3 -4.88 -2.33 -30.89
C THR A 3 -5.38 -3.23 -29.78
N GLU A 4 -4.78 -4.42 -29.61
CA GLU A 4 -5.02 -5.22 -28.42
C GLU A 4 -4.72 -4.38 -27.18
N PRO A 5 -5.58 -4.41 -26.13
CA PRO A 5 -5.33 -3.67 -24.92
C PRO A 5 -3.99 -4.11 -24.33
N GLN A 6 -3.06 -3.16 -24.21
CA GLN A 6 -1.76 -3.40 -23.60
C GLN A 6 -1.99 -4.04 -22.23
N ARG A 7 -1.53 -5.28 -22.04
CA ARG A 7 -1.75 -6.00 -20.78
C ARG A 7 -1.31 -5.11 -19.62
N SER A 8 -2.22 -4.83 -18.70
CA SER A 8 -1.93 -4.12 -17.46
C SER A 8 -0.90 -4.90 -16.67
N ARG A 9 0.37 -4.48 -16.71
CA ARG A 9 1.41 -5.01 -15.83
C ARG A 9 1.21 -4.39 -14.45
N ALA A 10 1.39 -5.21 -13.42
CA ALA A 10 1.50 -4.71 -12.06
C ALA A 10 2.70 -3.76 -11.98
N VAL A 11 2.48 -2.56 -11.44
CA VAL A 11 3.52 -1.54 -11.23
C VAL A 11 4.36 -1.86 -9.99
N PHE A 12 3.76 -2.60 -9.04
CA PHE A 12 4.38 -2.99 -7.79
C PHE A 12 4.40 -4.52 -7.66
N SER A 13 5.49 -5.02 -7.10
CA SER A 13 5.66 -6.40 -6.67
C SER A 13 5.08 -6.62 -5.27
N THR A 14 4.94 -7.89 -4.88
CA THR A 14 4.59 -8.27 -3.50
C THR A 14 5.59 -7.73 -2.46
N GLU A 15 6.87 -7.68 -2.82
CA GLU A 15 7.93 -7.15 -1.95
C GLU A 15 7.77 -5.64 -1.73
N ASP A 16 7.42 -4.89 -2.78
CA ASP A 16 7.15 -3.45 -2.65
C ASP A 16 6.03 -3.17 -1.65
N PHE A 17 4.98 -4.00 -1.64
CA PHE A 17 3.90 -3.85 -0.67
C PHE A 17 4.33 -4.15 0.77
N ALA A 18 5.29 -5.05 0.98
CA ALA A 18 5.88 -5.30 2.29
C ALA A 18 6.69 -4.09 2.78
N LEU A 19 7.52 -3.50 1.91
CA LEU A 19 8.28 -2.28 2.21
C LEU A 19 7.35 -1.09 2.52
N MET A 20 6.29 -0.92 1.72
CA MET A 20 5.28 0.12 1.98
C MET A 20 4.57 -0.09 3.32
N LYS A 21 4.26 -1.33 3.68
CA LYS A 21 3.62 -1.66 4.96
C LYS A 21 4.50 -1.26 6.14
N GLU A 22 5.80 -1.51 6.07
CA GLU A 22 6.77 -1.09 7.08
C GLU A 22 6.82 0.44 7.23
N ALA A 23 6.98 1.16 6.12
CA ALA A 23 7.02 2.62 6.12
C ALA A 23 5.74 3.24 6.71
N ILE A 24 4.57 2.69 6.40
CA ILE A 24 3.30 3.18 6.94
C ILE A 24 3.16 2.85 8.43
N ALA A 25 3.64 1.69 8.89
CA ALA A 25 3.62 1.36 10.32
C ALA A 25 4.38 2.40 11.15
N GLU A 26 5.56 2.85 10.67
CA GLU A 26 6.29 3.93 11.31
C GLU A 26 5.57 5.27 11.22
N HIS A 27 4.98 5.58 10.07
CA HIS A 27 4.24 6.82 9.88
C HIS A 27 3.04 6.92 10.81
N VAL A 28 2.27 5.84 10.99
CA VAL A 28 1.13 5.78 11.93
C VAL A 28 1.57 6.14 13.34
N LYS A 29 2.72 5.63 13.80
CA LYS A 29 3.27 5.99 15.12
C LYS A 29 3.62 7.47 15.20
N ARG A 30 4.19 8.03 14.13
CA ARG A 30 4.60 9.44 14.05
C ARG A 30 3.42 10.41 14.07
N VAL A 31 2.27 10.02 13.52
CA VAL A 31 1.08 10.87 13.40
C VAL A 31 -0.04 10.44 14.35
N ALA A 32 0.25 9.72 15.43
CA ALA A 32 -0.75 9.08 16.29
C ALA A 32 -1.85 10.05 16.78
N ASP A 33 -1.49 11.29 17.11
CA ASP A 33 -2.41 12.32 17.61
C ASP A 33 -3.17 13.06 16.50
N ASP A 34 -2.83 12.82 15.23
CA ASP A 34 -3.53 13.39 14.08
C ASP A 34 -4.73 12.50 13.70
N PRO A 35 -5.92 13.06 13.44
CA PRO A 35 -7.08 12.30 12.96
C PRO A 35 -6.82 11.45 11.69
N ARG A 36 -5.79 11.80 10.90
CA ARG A 36 -5.33 11.04 9.74
C ARG A 36 -4.69 9.70 10.11
N SER A 37 -4.26 9.49 11.35
CA SER A 37 -3.68 8.22 11.83
C SER A 37 -4.58 7.03 11.53
N VAL A 38 -5.89 7.19 11.70
CA VAL A 38 -6.91 6.16 11.39
C VAL A 38 -6.88 5.76 9.92
N LYS A 39 -6.72 6.73 9.00
CA LYS A 39 -6.64 6.46 7.55
C LYS A 39 -5.39 5.66 7.21
N PHE A 40 -4.26 5.99 7.83
CA PHE A 40 -3.01 5.26 7.64
C PHE A 40 -3.04 3.87 8.28
N ALA A 41 -3.68 3.70 9.44
CA ALA A 41 -3.90 2.40 10.06
C ALA A 41 -4.74 1.48 9.16
N HIS A 42 -5.83 1.99 8.58
CA HIS A 42 -6.61 1.24 7.60
C HIS A 42 -5.80 0.86 6.36
N LEU A 43 -4.96 1.77 5.86
CA LEU A 43 -4.08 1.48 4.73
C LEU A 43 -3.05 0.39 5.07
N TYR A 44 -2.43 0.44 6.25
CA TYR A 44 -1.53 -0.60 6.75
C TYR A 44 -2.19 -2.00 6.73
N HIS A 45 -3.43 -2.11 7.23
CA HIS A 45 -4.16 -3.39 7.21
C HIS A 45 -4.53 -3.86 5.80
N ARG A 46 -4.82 -2.95 4.86
CA ARG A 46 -5.05 -3.33 3.45
C ARG A 46 -3.80 -3.86 2.80
N LEU A 47 -2.65 -3.19 2.98
CA LEU A 47 -1.37 -3.63 2.44
C LEU A 47 -0.99 -5.00 3.00
N GLY A 48 -1.26 -5.25 4.28
CA GLY A 48 -1.04 -6.56 4.90
C GLY A 48 -1.84 -7.72 4.28
N ARG A 49 -2.94 -7.45 3.56
CA ARG A 49 -3.72 -8.47 2.83
C ARG A 49 -3.28 -8.67 1.38
N ILE A 50 -2.52 -7.71 0.82
CA ILE A 50 -1.99 -7.78 -0.54
C ILE A 50 -0.61 -8.44 -0.53
N ALA A 51 0.18 -8.20 0.53
CA ALA A 51 1.50 -8.78 0.73
C ALA A 51 1.49 -10.17 1.40
N SER A 52 0.32 -10.69 1.78
CA SER A 52 0.14 -12.00 2.45
C SER A 52 0.00 -13.15 1.47
#